data_AF-A0A5C1DDJ6-F1
#
_entry.id   AF-A0A5C1DDJ6-F1
#
_cell.length_a   1.000
_cell.length_b   1.000
_cell.length_c   1.000
_cell.angle_alpha   90.00
_cell.angle_beta   90.00
_cell.angle_gamma   90.00
#
_symmetry.space_group_name_H-M   'P 1'
#
loop_
_entity.id
_entity.type
_entity.pdbx_description
1 polymer ?
#
loop_
_entity_poly.entity_id
_entity_poly.type
_entity_poly.pdbx_seq_one_letter_code
_entity_poly.pdbx_strand_id
1 'polypeptide(L)'
;MDPIIIDHPGLALAGYSIATGKQNDDNLRQIPAFWNDYSVKLRQPLLNALQRPHAPEYGVVCDFDPASERFRYLIGMECPDERALPEGCERRRIGPAKYAVFSTPPAAPADFGQAIVQTWQHIYQSWLPASAKWEHAAGETFERYDGRCAPGQETLQMDIYIPVQPKR
;
A
#
# COMPACT_ATOMS: atom_id res chain seq x y z
N MET A 1 3.11 -7.82 17.40
CA MET A 1 2.93 -6.44 16.90
C MET A 1 1.45 -6.15 16.88
N ASP A 2 1.01 -5.20 17.70
CA ASP A 2 -0.39 -4.80 17.78
C ASP A 2 -0.62 -3.56 16.92
N PRO A 3 -1.76 -3.46 16.21
CA PRO A 3 -2.04 -2.31 15.39
C PRO A 3 -2.56 -1.13 16.20
N ILE A 4 -2.41 0.06 15.61
CA ILE A 4 -3.15 1.25 16.04
C ILE A 4 -4.45 1.29 15.24
N ILE A 5 -5.59 1.42 15.92
CA ILE A 5 -6.89 1.59 15.27
C ILE A 5 -7.18 3.07 15.08
N ILE A 6 -7.44 3.49 13.85
CA ILE A 6 -7.72 4.88 13.50
C ILE A 6 -8.97 5.03 12.64
N ASP A 7 -9.59 6.20 12.68
CA ASP A 7 -10.53 6.66 11.66
C ASP A 7 -9.76 7.45 10.60
N HIS A 8 -9.62 6.89 9.41
CA HIS A 8 -8.89 7.52 8.30
C HIS A 8 -9.88 8.32 7.44
N PRO A 9 -9.58 9.58 7.08
CA PRO A 9 -10.47 10.43 6.28
C PRO A 9 -10.59 10.03 4.79
N GLY A 10 -10.02 8.88 4.40
CA GLY A 10 -9.82 8.51 3.00
C GLY A 10 -8.59 9.15 2.36
N LEU A 11 -8.36 8.84 1.09
CA LEU A 11 -7.21 9.32 0.30
C LEU A 11 -7.68 9.67 -1.12
N ALA A 12 -7.04 10.68 -1.71
CA ALA A 12 -7.10 10.92 -3.14
C ALA A 12 -5.69 10.72 -3.71
N LEU A 13 -5.51 9.70 -4.54
CA LEU A 13 -4.23 9.30 -5.09
C LEU A 13 -4.20 9.53 -6.61
N ALA A 14 -3.01 9.82 -7.12
CA ALA A 14 -2.67 9.70 -8.52
C ALA A 14 -1.51 8.70 -8.66
N GLY A 15 -1.62 7.76 -9.58
CA GLY A 15 -0.66 6.68 -9.68
C GLY A 15 -0.81 5.83 -10.93
N TYR A 16 -0.05 4.74 -10.98
CA TYR A 16 -0.06 3.75 -12.04
C TYR A 16 -0.51 2.42 -11.46
N SER A 17 -1.23 1.62 -12.25
CA SER A 17 -1.68 0.30 -11.79
C SER A 17 -1.34 -0.83 -12.76
N ILE A 18 -1.21 -2.02 -12.19
CA ILE A 18 -1.14 -3.28 -12.92
C ILE A 18 -2.26 -4.21 -12.46
N ALA A 19 -2.73 -5.09 -13.34
CA ALA A 19 -3.57 -6.22 -12.94
C ALA A 19 -2.67 -7.39 -12.54
N THR A 20 -2.95 -8.00 -11.39
CA THR A 20 -2.21 -9.16 -10.86
C THR A 20 -3.15 -10.07 -10.07
N GLY A 21 -2.62 -11.06 -9.36
CA GLY A 21 -3.40 -11.98 -8.54
C GLY A 21 -2.52 -12.88 -7.68
N LYS A 22 -3.15 -13.68 -6.81
CA LYS A 22 -2.44 -14.61 -5.92
C LYS A 22 -2.03 -15.93 -6.61
N GLN A 23 -2.62 -16.22 -7.77
CA GLN A 23 -2.34 -17.46 -8.51
C GLN A 23 -0.86 -17.55 -8.88
N ASN A 24 -0.23 -18.70 -8.65
CA ASN A 24 1.19 -18.96 -8.93
C ASN A 24 2.15 -17.91 -8.34
N ASP A 25 1.79 -17.31 -7.21
CA ASP A 25 2.55 -16.24 -6.56
C ASP A 25 2.83 -15.04 -7.48
N ASP A 26 1.93 -14.79 -8.45
CA ASP A 26 2.12 -13.74 -9.45
C ASP A 26 2.28 -12.37 -8.81
N ASN A 27 1.52 -12.05 -7.77
CA ASN A 27 1.68 -10.81 -7.01
C ASN A 27 3.08 -10.67 -6.40
N LEU A 28 3.64 -11.74 -5.84
CA LEU A 28 4.98 -11.73 -5.22
C LEU A 28 6.09 -11.47 -6.23
N ARG A 29 5.86 -11.76 -7.52
CA ARG A 29 6.81 -11.51 -8.60
C ARG A 29 6.56 -10.19 -9.33
N GLN A 30 5.29 -9.89 -9.64
CA GLN A 30 4.90 -8.76 -10.48
C GLN A 30 4.92 -7.44 -9.70
N ILE A 31 4.56 -7.42 -8.42
CA ILE A 31 4.55 -6.19 -7.62
C ILE A 31 5.98 -5.65 -7.43
N PRO A 32 7.00 -6.46 -7.04
CA PRO A 32 8.37 -5.96 -6.96
C PRO A 32 8.93 -5.48 -8.31
N ALA A 33 8.62 -6.20 -9.40
CA ALA A 33 9.00 -5.79 -10.75
C ALA A 33 8.37 -4.44 -11.13
N PHE A 34 7.10 -4.25 -10.76
CA PHE A 34 6.39 -2.99 -11.00
C PHE A 34 6.95 -1.83 -10.18
N TRP A 35 7.30 -2.05 -8.90
CA TRP A 35 8.02 -1.06 -8.10
C TRP A 35 9.36 -0.65 -8.75
N ASN A 36 10.11 -1.61 -9.29
CA ASN A 36 11.34 -1.31 -10.00
C ASN A 36 11.09 -0.45 -11.26
N ASP A 37 10.15 -0.85 -12.12
CA ASP A 37 9.78 -0.08 -13.31
C ASP A 37 9.26 1.33 -12.96
N TYR A 38 8.42 1.42 -11.93
CA TYR A 38 7.91 2.68 -11.40
C TYR A 38 9.05 3.59 -10.96
N SER A 39 9.98 3.08 -10.14
CA SER A 39 11.09 3.87 -9.59
C SER A 39 12.01 4.45 -10.67
N VAL A 40 12.24 3.71 -11.75
CA VAL A 40 13.15 4.11 -12.83
C VAL A 40 12.48 5.03 -13.85
N LYS A 41 11.21 4.80 -14.18
CA LYS A 41 10.56 5.44 -15.35
C LYS A 41 9.41 6.38 -14.98
N LEU A 42 8.62 6.05 -13.97
CA LEU A 42 7.30 6.66 -13.74
C LEU A 42 7.29 7.63 -12.55
N ARG A 43 8.13 7.39 -11.55
CA ARG A 43 8.19 8.15 -10.30
C ARG A 43 8.52 9.63 -10.53
N GLN A 44 9.60 9.93 -11.25
CA GLN A 44 10.03 11.32 -11.44
C GLN A 44 9.01 12.16 -12.25
N PRO A 45 8.43 11.67 -13.37
CA PRO A 45 7.33 12.37 -14.04
C PRO A 45 6.14 12.65 -13.13
N LEU A 46 5.73 11.69 -12.29
CA LEU A 46 4.62 11.86 -11.36
C LEU A 46 4.93 12.91 -10.29
N LEU A 47 6.10 12.84 -9.65
CA LEU A 47 6.57 13.84 -8.68
C LEU A 47 6.54 15.25 -9.26
N ASN A 48 7.01 15.41 -10.51
CA ASN A 48 7.04 16.69 -11.21
C ASN A 48 5.62 17.21 -11.49
N ALA A 49 4.73 16.35 -12.00
CA ALA A 49 3.34 16.73 -12.28
C ALA A 49 2.58 17.16 -11.01
N LEU A 50 2.86 16.47 -9.89
CA LEU A 50 2.23 16.78 -8.60
C LEU A 50 2.93 17.91 -7.83
N GLN A 51 4.14 18.31 -8.22
CA GLN A 51 4.99 19.28 -7.51
C GLN A 51 5.25 18.91 -6.05
N ARG A 52 5.48 17.63 -5.77
CA ARG A 52 5.65 17.10 -4.41
C ARG A 52 6.90 16.22 -4.31
N PRO A 53 8.12 16.78 -4.27
CA PRO A 53 9.37 16.01 -4.33
C PRO A 53 9.60 15.04 -3.16
N HIS A 54 8.84 15.20 -2.07
CA HIS A 54 8.93 14.40 -0.85
C HIS A 54 7.58 13.76 -0.46
N ALA A 55 6.69 13.55 -1.43
CA ALA A 55 5.43 12.87 -1.17
C ALA A 55 5.68 11.43 -0.70
N PRO A 56 4.97 10.97 0.34
CA PRO A 56 4.86 9.54 0.61
C PRO A 56 4.28 8.81 -0.60
N GLU A 57 4.77 7.59 -0.81
CA GLU A 57 4.31 6.68 -1.84
C GLU A 57 3.36 5.65 -1.24
N TYR A 58 2.35 5.27 -2.00
CA TYR A 58 1.29 4.36 -1.58
C TYR A 58 1.25 3.14 -2.50
N GLY A 59 1.27 1.95 -1.93
CA GLY A 59 0.99 0.70 -2.62
C GLY A 59 -0.41 0.20 -2.26
N VAL A 60 -1.35 0.18 -3.19
CA VAL A 60 -2.78 -0.05 -2.91
C VAL A 60 -3.28 -1.31 -3.60
N VAL A 61 -3.84 -2.23 -2.83
CA VAL A 61 -4.62 -3.36 -3.36
C VAL A 61 -6.05 -2.89 -3.61
N CYS A 62 -6.44 -2.92 -4.88
CA CYS A 62 -7.71 -2.42 -5.38
C CYS A 62 -8.50 -3.52 -6.09
N ASP A 63 -9.82 -3.39 -6.11
CA ASP A 63 -10.71 -4.19 -6.98
C ASP A 63 -10.49 -5.71 -6.84
N PHE A 64 -10.30 -6.19 -5.60
CA PHE A 64 -10.06 -7.61 -5.33
C PHE A 64 -11.33 -8.42 -5.64
N ASP A 65 -11.17 -9.41 -6.53
CA ASP A 65 -12.19 -10.41 -6.84
C ASP A 65 -11.87 -11.70 -6.05
N PRO A 66 -12.68 -12.05 -5.03
CA PRO A 66 -12.47 -13.27 -4.25
C PRO A 66 -12.62 -14.56 -5.05
N ALA A 67 -13.38 -14.56 -6.16
CA ALA A 67 -13.62 -15.77 -6.94
C ALA A 67 -12.42 -16.15 -7.81
N SER A 68 -11.73 -15.15 -8.37
CA SER A 68 -10.55 -15.36 -9.21
C SER A 68 -9.23 -15.09 -8.49
N GLU A 69 -9.28 -14.52 -7.29
CA GLU A 69 -8.12 -14.01 -6.53
C GLU A 69 -7.28 -12.98 -7.30
N ARG A 70 -7.92 -12.29 -8.25
CA ARG A 70 -7.32 -11.21 -9.05
C ARG A 70 -7.61 -9.85 -8.43
N PHE A 71 -6.69 -8.93 -8.62
CA PHE A 71 -6.81 -7.56 -8.15
C PHE A 71 -5.96 -6.62 -8.98
N ARG A 72 -6.15 -5.32 -8.77
CA ARG A 72 -5.22 -4.30 -9.26
C ARG A 72 -4.30 -3.85 -8.14
N TYR A 73 -3.03 -3.65 -8.45
CA TYR A 73 -2.08 -3.03 -7.54
C TYR A 73 -1.68 -1.68 -8.09
N LEU A 74 -1.91 -0.62 -7.30
CA LEU A 74 -1.60 0.77 -7.67
C LEU A 74 -0.41 1.27 -6.87
N ILE A 75 0.55 1.91 -7.54
CA ILE A 75 1.59 2.74 -6.92
C ILE A 75 1.25 4.19 -7.18
N GLY A 76 1.09 5.00 -6.13
CA GLY A 76 0.69 6.39 -6.29
C GLY A 76 1.06 7.31 -5.14
N MET A 77 0.75 8.58 -5.29
CA MET A 77 0.98 9.64 -4.31
C MET A 77 -0.31 10.43 -4.09
N GLU A 78 -0.44 11.05 -2.93
CA GLU A 78 -1.58 11.92 -2.65
C GLU A 78 -1.64 13.10 -3.62
N CYS A 79 -2.81 13.23 -4.26
CA CYS A 79 -3.14 14.23 -5.24
C CYS A 79 -4.50 14.85 -4.87
N PRO A 80 -4.52 15.91 -4.04
CA PRO A 80 -5.75 16.61 -3.68
C PRO A 80 -6.36 17.44 -4.82
N ASP A 81 -5.62 17.66 -5.92
CA ASP A 81 -5.94 18.64 -6.96
C ASP A 81 -6.33 17.98 -8.32
N GLU A 82 -7.03 18.72 -9.19
CA GLU A 82 -7.34 18.33 -10.58
C GLU A 82 -6.14 18.51 -11.56
N ARG A 83 -4.91 18.42 -11.06
CA ARG A 83 -3.70 18.64 -11.86
C ARG A 83 -3.61 17.68 -13.03
N ALA A 84 -3.16 18.16 -14.19
CA ALA A 84 -2.89 17.28 -15.33
C ALA A 84 -1.94 16.15 -14.92
N LEU A 85 -2.32 14.92 -15.26
CA LEU A 85 -1.53 13.74 -14.96
C LEU A 85 -0.65 13.36 -16.15
N PRO A 86 0.51 12.73 -15.90
CA PRO A 86 1.28 12.11 -16.98
C PRO A 86 0.47 11.00 -17.67
N GLU A 87 0.88 10.65 -18.89
CA GLU A 87 0.27 9.54 -19.63
C GLU A 87 0.30 8.24 -18.83
N GLY A 88 -0.78 7.47 -18.90
CA GLY A 88 -0.93 6.19 -18.19
C GLY A 88 -1.21 6.29 -16.69
N CYS A 89 -1.22 7.50 -16.12
CA CYS A 89 -1.54 7.72 -14.71
C CYS A 89 -3.07 7.81 -14.51
N GLU A 90 -3.58 7.11 -13.49
CA GLU A 90 -4.97 7.14 -13.08
C GLU A 90 -5.16 7.84 -11.74
N ARG A 91 -6.39 8.32 -11.49
CA ARG A 91 -6.81 8.79 -10.16
C ARG A 91 -7.52 7.67 -9.41
N ARG A 92 -7.24 7.56 -8.12
CA ARG A 92 -7.93 6.65 -7.20
C ARG A 92 -8.42 7.43 -5.99
N ARG A 93 -9.71 7.31 -5.68
CA ARG A 93 -10.27 7.77 -4.40
C ARG A 93 -10.49 6.57 -3.50
N ILE A 94 -9.96 6.65 -2.29
CA ILE A 94 -10.22 5.71 -1.20
C ILE A 94 -11.13 6.44 -0.20
N GLY A 95 -12.27 5.85 0.11
CA GLY A 95 -13.25 6.46 1.01
C GLY A 95 -12.76 6.50 2.47
N PRO A 96 -13.39 7.33 3.33
CA PRO A 96 -13.17 7.25 4.76
C PRO A 96 -13.51 5.86 5.29
N ALA A 97 -12.63 5.31 6.13
CA ALA A 97 -12.83 4.02 6.76
C ALA A 97 -12.03 3.90 8.06
N LYS A 98 -12.38 2.92 8.87
CA LYS A 98 -11.61 2.55 10.05
C LYS A 98 -10.51 1.57 9.66
N TYR A 99 -9.30 1.84 10.11
CA TYR A 99 -8.11 1.06 9.75
C TYR A 99 -7.39 0.53 10.99
N ALA A 100 -6.91 -0.71 10.88
CA ALA A 100 -5.83 -1.23 11.71
C ALA A 100 -4.50 -0.95 11.00
N VAL A 101 -3.62 -0.19 11.66
CA VAL A 101 -2.34 0.27 11.11
C VAL A 101 -1.21 -0.49 11.77
N PHE A 102 -0.39 -1.16 10.96
CA PHE A 102 0.79 -1.92 11.38
C PHE A 102 2.04 -1.27 10.83
N SER A 103 2.96 -0.84 11.68
CA SER A 103 4.29 -0.40 11.25
C SER A 103 5.22 -1.61 11.16
N THR A 104 5.86 -1.82 10.01
CA THR A 104 6.85 -2.91 9.86
C THR A 104 7.96 -2.78 10.90
N PRO A 105 8.58 -3.90 11.35
CA PRO A 105 9.75 -3.79 12.20
C PRO A 105 10.86 -3.01 11.46
N PRO A 106 11.68 -2.20 12.15
CA PRO A 106 12.83 -1.57 11.52
C PRO A 106 13.75 -2.65 10.96
N ALA A 107 14.09 -2.54 9.68
CA ALA A 107 14.90 -3.53 8.96
C ALA A 107 16.01 -2.84 8.17
N ALA A 108 17.15 -3.51 8.00
CA ALA A 108 18.18 -3.02 7.08
C ALA A 108 17.63 -2.96 5.64
N PRO A 109 18.17 -2.10 4.76
CA PRO A 109 17.67 -1.98 3.39
C PRO A 109 17.58 -3.31 2.61
N ALA A 110 18.53 -4.22 2.84
CA ALA A 110 18.55 -5.54 2.20
C ALA A 110 17.40 -6.47 2.68
N ASP A 111 16.91 -6.28 3.91
CA ASP A 111 15.92 -7.14 4.55
C ASP A 111 14.51 -6.51 4.54
N PHE A 112 14.38 -5.26 4.08
CA PHE A 112 13.14 -4.50 4.17
C PHE A 112 11.97 -5.17 3.44
N GLY A 113 12.21 -5.72 2.25
CA GLY A 113 11.18 -6.49 1.53
C GLY A 113 10.69 -7.71 2.31
N GLN A 114 11.58 -8.40 3.03
CA GLN A 114 11.21 -9.52 3.88
C GLN A 114 10.39 -9.07 5.09
N ALA A 115 10.75 -7.95 5.72
CA ALA A 115 10.00 -7.38 6.85
C ALA A 115 8.56 -7.01 6.45
N ILE A 116 8.36 -6.50 5.22
CA ILE A 116 7.04 -6.21 4.66
C ILE A 116 6.22 -7.50 4.51
N VAL A 117 6.78 -8.52 3.85
CA VAL A 117 6.12 -9.83 3.65
C VAL A 117 5.74 -10.48 4.99
N GLN A 118 6.64 -10.47 5.96
CA GLN A 118 6.37 -11.01 7.30
C GLN A 118 5.26 -10.24 8.03
N THR A 119 5.19 -8.92 7.86
CA THR A 119 4.12 -8.11 8.46
C THR A 119 2.76 -8.46 7.84
N TRP A 120 2.68 -8.62 6.51
CA TRP A 120 1.48 -9.12 5.84
C TRP A 120 1.05 -10.51 6.32
N GLN A 121 2.00 -11.44 6.45
CA GLN A 121 1.73 -12.78 6.97
C GLN A 121 1.20 -12.73 8.40
N HIS A 122 1.83 -11.95 9.29
CA HIS A 122 1.37 -11.75 10.66
C HIS A 122 -0.07 -11.22 10.70
N ILE A 123 -0.38 -10.20 9.89
CA ILE A 123 -1.72 -9.61 9.83
C ILE A 123 -2.78 -10.65 9.46
N TYR A 124 -2.61 -11.36 8.35
CA TYR A 124 -3.67 -12.24 7.82
C TYR A 124 -3.68 -13.65 8.43
N GLN A 125 -2.54 -14.16 8.89
CA GLN A 125 -2.44 -15.52 9.41
C GLN A 125 -2.50 -15.58 10.94
N SER A 126 -2.22 -14.47 11.63
CA SER A 126 -2.20 -14.44 13.09
C SER A 126 -3.18 -13.42 13.67
N TRP A 127 -3.01 -12.12 13.36
CA TRP A 127 -3.78 -11.08 14.05
C TRP A 127 -5.27 -11.08 13.69
N LEU A 128 -5.64 -11.08 12.40
CA LEU A 128 -7.04 -11.10 11.97
C LEU A 128 -7.79 -12.35 12.48
N PRO A 129 -7.26 -13.59 12.31
CA PRO A 129 -7.92 -14.79 12.84
C PRO A 129 -8.08 -14.80 14.36
N ALA A 130 -7.07 -14.33 15.11
CA ALA A 130 -7.09 -14.30 16.57
C ALA A 130 -7.86 -13.11 17.17
N SER A 131 -8.18 -12.10 16.36
CA SER A 131 -8.88 -10.90 16.82
C SER A 131 -10.30 -11.22 17.31
N ALA A 132 -10.55 -10.90 18.58
CA ALA A 132 -11.87 -11.00 19.19
C ALA A 132 -12.76 -9.77 18.92
N LYS A 133 -12.18 -8.64 18.48
CA LYS A 133 -12.87 -7.34 18.38
C LYS A 133 -13.06 -6.86 16.94
N TRP A 134 -12.16 -7.24 16.05
CA TRP A 134 -12.07 -6.69 14.69
C TRP A 134 -12.09 -7.79 13.66
N GLU A 135 -12.81 -7.57 12.57
CA GLU A 135 -12.77 -8.36 11.35
C GLU A 135 -12.41 -7.47 10.16
N HIS A 136 -11.94 -8.09 9.08
CA HIS A 136 -11.64 -7.37 7.84
C HIS A 136 -12.93 -6.76 7.27
N ALA A 137 -12.91 -5.46 6.99
CA ALA A 137 -14.03 -4.76 6.39
C ALA A 137 -13.89 -4.69 4.86
N ALA A 138 -14.97 -4.34 4.16
CA ALA A 138 -14.85 -3.95 2.76
C ALA A 138 -14.04 -2.64 2.64
N GLY A 139 -13.20 -2.55 1.61
CA GLY A 139 -12.38 -1.37 1.34
C GLY A 139 -10.98 -1.73 0.85
N GLU A 140 -10.25 -0.73 0.39
CA GLU A 140 -8.88 -0.88 -0.08
C GLU A 140 -7.91 -1.03 1.09
N THR A 141 -6.99 -1.97 0.92
CA THR A 141 -5.83 -2.13 1.79
C THR A 141 -4.63 -1.45 1.15
N PHE A 142 -3.84 -0.72 1.91
CA PHE A 142 -2.68 -0.01 1.36
C PHE A 142 -1.46 0.01 2.27
N GLU A 143 -0.31 0.14 1.63
CA GLU A 143 0.99 0.38 2.23
C GLU A 143 1.31 1.87 2.08
N ARG A 144 1.95 2.48 3.09
CA ARG A 144 2.39 3.88 3.07
C ARG A 144 3.89 3.94 3.35
N TYR A 145 4.64 4.32 2.32
CA TYR A 145 6.09 4.50 2.30
C TYR A 145 6.41 5.98 2.51
N ASP A 146 6.88 6.34 3.70
CA ASP A 146 7.22 7.72 4.06
C ASP A 146 8.72 7.95 4.23
N GLY A 147 9.13 9.06 4.88
CA GLY A 147 10.53 9.39 5.08
C GLY A 147 11.35 8.34 5.83
N ARG A 148 10.72 7.40 6.56
CA ARG A 148 11.39 6.30 7.25
C ARG A 148 11.99 5.26 6.30
N CYS A 149 11.54 5.19 5.05
CA CYS A 149 12.13 4.33 4.02
C CYS A 149 12.85 5.14 2.92
N ALA A 150 13.24 6.39 3.21
CA ALA A 150 14.01 7.20 2.27
C ALA A 150 15.46 6.67 2.10
N PRO A 151 16.11 6.94 0.94
CA PRO A 151 17.52 6.60 0.75
C PRO A 151 18.42 7.20 1.84
N GLY A 152 19.37 6.40 2.34
CA GLY A 152 20.35 6.82 3.34
C GLY A 152 19.95 6.54 4.80
N GLN A 153 18.75 6.00 5.05
CA GLN A 153 18.37 5.52 6.37
C GLN A 153 19.09 4.20 6.71
N GLU A 154 19.57 4.07 7.95
CA GLU A 154 20.20 2.83 8.44
C GLU A 154 19.18 1.69 8.59
N THR A 155 17.95 2.05 8.97
CA THR A 155 16.83 1.11 9.06
C THR A 155 15.61 1.71 8.35
N LEU A 156 14.87 0.87 7.65
CA LEU A 156 13.67 1.23 6.91
C LEU A 156 12.42 0.74 7.62
N GLN A 157 11.36 1.53 7.54
CA GLN A 157 10.02 1.18 7.99
C GLN A 157 8.95 1.76 7.06
N MET A 158 7.79 1.11 7.02
CA MET A 158 6.57 1.61 6.40
C MET A 158 5.36 1.13 7.19
N ASP A 159 4.18 1.66 6.86
CA ASP A 159 2.92 1.27 7.52
C ASP A 159 1.98 0.53 6.56
N ILE A 160 1.29 -0.49 7.06
CA ILE A 160 0.25 -1.24 6.36
C ILE A 160 -1.10 -0.92 7.00
N TYR A 161 -2.07 -0.52 6.18
CA TYR A 161 -3.41 -0.09 6.57
C TYR A 161 -4.42 -1.14 6.11
N ILE A 162 -5.02 -1.86 7.08
CA ILE A 162 -6.05 -2.88 6.85
C ILE A 162 -7.42 -2.32 7.23
N PRO A 163 -8.42 -2.29 6.32
CA PRO A 163 -9.75 -1.84 6.67
C PRO A 163 -10.40 -2.82 7.64
N VAL A 164 -10.97 -2.32 8.73
CA VAL A 164 -11.54 -3.14 9.80
C VAL A 164 -12.89 -2.60 10.28
N GLN A 165 -13.74 -3.52 10.73
CA GLN A 165 -15.00 -3.21 11.40
C GLN A 165 -15.14 -4.06 12.67
N PRO A 166 -15.99 -3.65 13.63
CA PRO A 166 -16.29 -4.48 14.79
C PRO A 166 -16.77 -5.87 14.35
N LYS A 167 -16.18 -6.90 14.94
CA LYS A 167 -16.56 -8.30 14.69
C LYS A 167 -17.98 -8.56 15.18
N ARG A 168 -18.78 -9.22 14.35
CA ARG A 168 -20.18 -9.57 14.67
C ARG A 168 -20.29 -10.84 15.50
#